data_AF-A0A6G0T6Y3-F1
#
_entry.id   AF-A0A6G0T6Y3-F1
#
_cell.length_a   1.000
_cell.length_b   1.000
_cell.length_c   1.000
_cell.angle_alpha   90.00
_cell.angle_beta   90.00
_cell.angle_gamma   90.00
#
_symmetry.space_group_name_H-M   'P 1'
#
loop_
_entity.id
_entity.type
_entity.pdbx_description
1 polymer ?
#
loop_
_entity_poly.entity_id
_entity_poly.type
_entity_poly.pdbx_seq_one_letter_code
_entity_poly.pdbx_strand_id
1 'polypeptide(L)'
;MDFMSTDFDLAENVFYFHNADIQSLAFVLDWDTKDKFYSTLLSKSYADILDVPNDHSMVLAKPGKTNYFHLKIPAFDIKYIEDCFKIKDFPDPTKYLIKNTSPASYTKNDIFDCWLYQNKSWSDLVSISENKNDNHKIISSSTNLISKAKRSNDDFDDIMMSNDQKIKKNTRMPYSHKEEISIVKYIIKNNYAFNVTGVTMWQKMERDRVCKYRTWQSMKQRYVKHIKFDLNSGNHRFPFLSPEELKLLRLGLNIEKIDKEKKDAMKSRFLEQRMHDSDSDSS
;
A
#
# COMPACT_ATOMS: atom_id res chain seq x y z
N MET A 1 -4.54 19.40 -14.54
CA MET A 1 -5.43 18.95 -13.45
C MET A 1 -5.24 19.91 -12.30
N ASP A 2 -6.24 20.73 -12.01
CA ASP A 2 -6.22 21.65 -10.87
C ASP A 2 -6.82 20.93 -9.66
N PHE A 3 -5.99 20.63 -8.65
CA PHE A 3 -6.40 19.84 -7.48
C PHE A 3 -7.40 20.58 -6.59
N MET A 4 -7.43 21.91 -6.69
CA MET A 4 -8.34 22.77 -5.94
C MET A 4 -9.61 23.12 -6.74
N SER A 5 -9.77 22.59 -7.95
CA SER A 5 -11.01 22.73 -8.71
C SER A 5 -12.11 21.85 -8.11
N THR A 6 -13.35 22.30 -8.21
CA THR A 6 -14.57 21.56 -7.83
C THR A 6 -14.74 20.24 -8.57
N ASP A 7 -13.98 20.02 -9.64
CA ASP A 7 -14.08 18.86 -10.53
C ASP A 7 -13.10 17.72 -10.18
N PHE A 8 -12.33 17.83 -9.09
CA PHE A 8 -11.46 16.73 -8.66
C PHE A 8 -12.28 15.59 -8.02
N ASP A 9 -12.72 14.65 -8.85
CA ASP A 9 -13.36 13.43 -8.36
C ASP A 9 -12.31 12.43 -7.85
N LEU A 10 -12.26 12.26 -6.53
CA LEU A 10 -11.45 11.24 -5.86
C LEU A 10 -11.81 9.81 -6.29
N ALA A 11 -13.07 9.55 -6.66
CA ALA A 11 -13.52 8.22 -7.06
C ALA A 11 -12.93 7.81 -8.41
N GLU A 12 -12.67 8.77 -9.30
CA GLU A 12 -12.04 8.54 -10.59
C GLU A 12 -10.50 8.62 -10.53
N ASN A 13 -9.96 9.32 -9.53
CA ASN A 13 -8.53 9.60 -9.40
C ASN A 13 -7.83 8.86 -8.27
N VAL A 14 -8.27 7.64 -7.97
CA VAL A 14 -7.76 6.84 -6.86
C VAL A 14 -6.23 6.63 -6.94
N PHE A 15 -5.53 7.07 -5.91
CA PHE A 15 -4.13 6.71 -5.61
C PHE A 15 -4.04 6.44 -4.11
N TYR A 16 -3.47 5.30 -3.72
CA TYR A 16 -3.40 4.88 -2.32
C TYR A 16 -1.97 4.99 -1.80
N PHE A 17 -1.82 5.56 -0.60
CA PHE A 17 -0.52 5.74 0.03
C PHE A 17 -0.24 4.58 1.00
N HIS A 18 0.28 3.48 0.47
CA HIS A 18 0.75 2.35 1.27
C HIS A 18 2.10 1.83 0.74
N ASN A 19 2.86 1.17 1.60
CA ASN A 19 4.10 0.50 1.22
C ASN A 19 3.86 -0.86 0.55
N ALA A 20 4.96 -1.56 0.24
CA ALA A 20 4.92 -2.91 -0.33
C ALA A 20 4.25 -3.93 0.61
N ASP A 21 4.31 -3.69 1.92
CA ASP A 21 3.70 -4.50 2.98
C ASP A 21 2.25 -4.09 3.30
N ILE A 22 1.65 -3.20 2.50
CA ILE A 22 0.26 -2.73 2.62
C ILE A 22 0.04 -1.96 3.94
N GLN A 23 1.11 -1.45 4.54
CA GLN A 23 1.02 -0.50 5.65
C GLN A 23 0.78 0.89 5.09
N SER A 24 -0.18 1.60 5.67
CA SER A 24 -0.45 3.00 5.35
C SER A 24 0.82 3.83 5.54
N LEU A 25 1.07 4.76 4.62
CA LEU A 25 2.17 5.69 4.75
C LEU A 25 1.77 6.84 5.65
N ALA A 26 2.66 7.19 6.57
CA ALA A 26 2.45 8.26 7.52
C ALA A 26 2.83 9.62 6.93
N PHE A 27 1.96 10.61 7.15
CA PHE A 27 2.18 12.00 6.78
C PHE A 27 1.90 12.93 7.94
N VAL A 28 2.62 14.06 7.94
CA VAL A 28 2.35 15.20 8.81
C VAL A 28 2.09 16.40 7.92
N LEU A 29 1.01 17.14 8.19
CA LEU A 29 0.69 18.38 7.49
C LEU A 29 1.14 19.55 8.36
N ASP A 30 2.26 20.19 8.03
CA ASP A 30 2.75 21.38 8.74
C ASP A 30 1.86 22.61 8.48
N TRP A 31 1.18 22.60 7.33
CA TRP A 31 0.18 23.59 7.00
C TRP A 31 -0.98 22.90 6.27
N ASP A 32 -2.11 22.76 6.97
CA ASP A 32 -3.40 22.56 6.33
C ASP A 32 -4.26 23.81 6.55
N THR A 33 -4.83 24.31 5.47
CA THR A 33 -5.75 25.46 5.51
C THR A 33 -6.99 25.12 6.37
N LYS A 34 -7.81 26.13 6.73
CA LYS A 34 -9.06 25.89 7.49
C LYS A 34 -9.98 24.86 6.82
N ASP A 35 -9.84 24.74 5.51
CA ASP A 35 -10.57 23.94 4.55
C ASP A 35 -10.26 22.43 4.67
N LYS A 36 -9.15 22.06 5.35
CA LYS A 36 -8.67 20.69 5.58
C LYS A 36 -8.67 19.79 4.34
N PHE A 37 -8.41 20.39 3.17
CA PHE A 37 -8.49 19.68 1.90
C PHE A 37 -7.49 18.53 1.84
N TYR A 38 -6.21 18.79 2.17
CA TYR A 38 -5.16 17.77 2.08
C TYR A 38 -5.33 16.70 3.16
N SER A 39 -5.73 17.06 4.37
CA SER A 39 -6.10 16.08 5.39
C SER A 39 -7.22 15.16 4.91
N THR A 40 -8.27 15.71 4.30
CA THR A 40 -9.37 14.92 3.77
C THR A 40 -8.93 14.04 2.59
N LEU A 41 -8.12 14.58 1.69
CA LEU A 41 -7.58 13.87 0.53
C LEU A 41 -6.74 12.66 0.95
N LEU A 42 -5.79 12.87 1.87
CA LEU A 42 -4.92 11.82 2.40
C LEU A 42 -5.72 10.76 3.15
N SER A 43 -6.67 11.17 4.00
CA SER A 43 -7.53 10.24 4.75
C SER A 43 -8.37 9.35 3.82
N LYS A 44 -8.98 9.94 2.77
CA LYS A 44 -9.72 9.17 1.75
C LYS A 44 -8.82 8.25 0.92
N SER A 45 -7.52 8.53 0.90
CA SER A 45 -6.50 7.76 0.18
C SER A 45 -5.78 6.75 1.08
N TYR A 46 -6.34 6.50 2.27
CA TYR A 46 -5.84 5.55 3.27
C TYR A 46 -4.42 5.84 3.76
N ALA A 47 -4.00 7.09 3.69
CA ALA A 47 -2.78 7.54 4.36
C ALA A 47 -3.03 7.72 5.87
N ASP A 48 -2.01 7.48 6.68
CA ASP A 48 -2.03 7.80 8.09
C ASP A 48 -1.62 9.26 8.28
N ILE A 49 -2.44 10.04 8.99
CA ILE A 49 -2.18 11.45 9.25
C ILE A 49 -1.83 11.59 10.72
N LEU A 50 -0.64 12.11 11.00
CA LEU A 50 -0.09 12.28 12.34
C LEU A 50 0.00 13.76 12.70
N ASP A 51 -0.16 14.06 13.99
CA ASP A 51 0.03 15.41 14.53
C ASP A 51 1.51 15.78 14.69
N VAL A 52 2.37 14.77 14.92
CA VAL A 52 3.80 14.94 15.18
C VAL A 52 4.59 13.97 14.30
N PRO A 53 5.71 14.41 13.69
CA PRO A 53 6.53 13.53 12.87
C PRO A 53 7.20 12.43 13.69
N ASN A 54 7.24 11.24 13.10
CA ASN A 54 8.00 10.09 13.56
C ASN A 54 9.03 9.65 12.51
N ASP A 55 9.81 8.62 12.85
CA ASP A 55 10.91 8.09 12.04
C ASP A 55 10.55 7.53 10.66
N HIS A 56 9.25 7.39 10.36
CA HIS A 56 8.74 6.87 9.08
C HIS A 56 7.68 7.79 8.45
N SER A 57 7.58 9.03 8.93
CA SER A 57 6.61 10.01 8.42
C SER A 57 7.22 10.94 7.37
N MET A 58 6.39 11.37 6.43
CA MET A 58 6.73 12.44 5.49
C MET A 58 6.03 13.73 5.88
N VAL A 59 6.80 14.78 6.15
CA VAL A 59 6.27 16.09 6.51
C VAL A 59 5.99 16.88 5.25
N LEU A 60 4.76 17.32 5.07
CA LEU A 60 4.31 18.10 3.93
C LEU A 60 4.07 19.54 4.35
N ALA A 61 4.61 20.47 3.59
CA ALA A 61 4.44 21.90 3.81
C ALA A 61 4.36 22.66 2.49
N LYS A 62 3.89 23.90 2.51
CA LYS A 62 3.98 24.76 1.32
C LYS A 62 5.29 25.57 1.36
N PRO A 63 6.07 25.59 0.26
CA PRO A 63 7.27 26.41 0.18
C PRO A 63 6.99 27.88 0.53
N GLY A 64 7.87 28.48 1.32
CA GLY A 64 7.82 29.89 1.71
C GLY A 64 6.78 30.27 2.76
N LYS A 65 5.96 29.33 3.26
CA LYS A 65 5.00 29.58 4.35
C LYS A 65 5.13 28.62 5.54
N THR A 66 6.11 27.72 5.49
CA THR A 66 6.40 26.77 6.55
C THR A 66 7.40 27.36 7.54
N ASN A 67 7.15 27.14 8.83
CA ASN A 67 8.11 27.40 9.92
C ASN A 67 8.71 26.08 10.46
N TYR A 68 8.47 24.98 9.75
CA TYR A 68 8.94 23.66 10.16
C TYR A 68 10.46 23.58 10.10
N PHE A 69 11.05 23.09 11.19
CA PHE A 69 12.45 22.71 11.24
C PHE A 69 12.60 21.46 12.09
N HIS A 70 13.35 20.48 11.60
CA HIS A 70 13.72 19.30 12.35
C HIS A 70 15.13 18.83 11.98
N LEU A 71 15.89 18.41 13.00
CA LEU A 71 17.29 18.03 12.84
C LEU A 71 17.50 16.87 11.85
N LYS A 72 16.50 15.99 11.72
CA LYS A 72 16.62 14.72 10.97
C LYS A 72 15.49 14.41 9.97
N ILE A 73 14.43 15.20 9.95
CA ILE A 73 13.25 14.90 9.13
C ILE A 73 13.03 16.13 8.26
N PRO A 74 13.26 16.06 6.95
CA PRO A 74 13.01 17.20 6.07
C PRO A 74 11.52 17.37 5.81
N ALA A 75 11.09 18.59 5.49
CA ALA A 75 9.77 18.83 4.92
C ALA A 75 9.81 18.83 3.39
N PHE A 76 8.68 18.46 2.81
CA PHE A 76 8.48 18.30 1.37
C PHE A 76 7.36 19.24 0.89
N ASP A 77 7.51 19.77 -0.31
CA ASP A 77 6.49 20.57 -0.98
C ASP A 77 5.23 19.72 -1.17
N ILE A 78 4.09 20.28 -0.77
CA ILE A 78 2.76 19.66 -0.91
C ILE A 78 2.45 19.21 -2.35
N LYS A 79 3.09 19.82 -3.36
CA LYS A 79 3.02 19.37 -4.76
C LYS A 79 3.40 17.90 -4.94
N TYR A 80 4.18 17.32 -4.04
CA TYR A 80 4.49 15.90 -4.06
C TYR A 80 3.23 15.04 -4.09
N ILE A 81 2.24 15.37 -3.27
CA ILE A 81 0.96 14.65 -3.23
C ILE A 81 0.21 14.85 -4.53
N GLU A 82 0.08 16.09 -5.00
CA GLU A 82 -0.58 16.38 -6.27
C GLU A 82 0.02 15.56 -7.41
N ASP A 83 1.35 15.49 -7.49
CA ASP A 83 2.04 14.78 -8.56
C ASP A 83 1.94 13.25 -8.39
N CYS A 84 1.91 12.71 -7.17
CA CYS A 84 1.57 11.30 -6.92
C CYS A 84 0.23 10.92 -7.57
N PHE A 85 -0.79 11.76 -7.38
CA PHE A 85 -2.12 11.54 -7.95
C PHE A 85 -2.15 11.71 -9.47
N LYS A 86 -1.36 12.62 -10.05
CA LYS A 86 -1.30 12.83 -11.50
C LYS A 86 -0.61 11.64 -12.20
N ILE A 87 0.52 11.18 -11.67
CA ILE A 87 1.33 10.14 -12.30
C ILE A 87 0.92 8.72 -11.89
N LYS A 88 0.11 8.58 -10.84
CA LYS A 88 -0.31 7.31 -10.24
C LYS A 88 0.88 6.45 -9.78
N ASP A 89 1.93 7.10 -9.30
CA ASP A 89 3.16 6.48 -8.79
C ASP A 89 3.87 7.45 -7.81
N PHE A 90 4.92 7.00 -7.15
CA PHE A 90 5.75 7.83 -6.27
C PHE A 90 6.85 8.53 -7.09
N PRO A 91 6.77 9.86 -7.31
CA PRO A 91 7.83 10.59 -7.98
C PRO A 91 9.08 10.65 -7.10
N ASP A 92 10.21 11.07 -7.67
CA ASP A 92 11.43 11.30 -6.92
C ASP A 92 11.23 12.38 -5.84
N PRO A 93 11.23 12.02 -4.54
CA PRO A 93 10.87 12.93 -3.45
C PRO A 93 11.95 14.00 -3.21
N THR A 94 13.19 13.78 -3.67
CA THR A 94 14.27 14.77 -3.52
C THR A 94 13.96 16.10 -4.23
N LYS A 95 13.16 16.05 -5.29
CA LYS A 95 12.72 17.23 -6.07
C LYS A 95 11.77 18.14 -5.31
N TYR A 96 11.20 17.64 -4.22
CA TYR A 96 10.21 18.34 -3.40
C TYR A 96 10.78 18.75 -2.04
N LEU A 97 12.07 18.50 -1.76
CA LEU A 97 12.69 18.90 -0.50
C LEU A 97 12.66 20.43 -0.34
N ILE A 98 12.11 20.88 0.79
CA ILE A 98 12.12 22.29 1.16
C ILE A 98 13.44 22.59 1.87
N LYS A 99 14.23 23.50 1.30
CA LYS A 99 15.51 23.94 1.87
C LYS A 99 15.32 24.53 3.27
N ASN A 100 16.35 24.42 4.10
CA ASN A 100 16.40 24.95 5.48
C ASN A 100 15.41 24.31 6.47
N THR A 101 14.78 23.18 6.13
CA THR A 101 13.89 22.44 7.04
C THR A 101 14.61 21.31 7.78
N SER A 102 15.75 20.87 7.26
CA SER A 102 16.68 19.95 7.90
C SER A 102 18.12 20.28 7.45
N PRO A 103 19.13 20.12 8.33
CA PRO A 103 20.54 20.35 7.99
C PRO A 103 21.16 19.22 7.16
N ALA A 104 20.55 18.04 7.13
CA ALA A 104 21.08 16.87 6.42
C ALA A 104 20.67 16.83 4.94
N SER A 105 21.53 16.26 4.12
CA SER A 105 21.24 15.94 2.71
C SER A 105 20.73 14.51 2.59
N TYR A 106 19.71 14.29 1.77
CA TYR A 106 19.12 12.97 1.57
C TYR A 106 19.12 12.59 0.09
N THR A 107 19.47 11.34 -0.20
CA THR A 107 19.27 10.78 -1.54
C THR A 107 17.83 10.28 -1.69
N LYS A 108 17.42 10.00 -2.93
CA LYS A 108 16.12 9.38 -3.23
C LYS A 108 15.92 8.07 -2.46
N ASN A 109 16.95 7.24 -2.41
CA ASN A 109 16.87 5.94 -1.76
C ASN A 109 16.75 6.09 -0.24
N ASP A 110 17.47 7.04 0.36
CA ASP A 110 17.36 7.31 1.81
C ASP A 110 15.93 7.66 2.21
N ILE A 111 15.28 8.55 1.45
CA ILE A 111 13.90 8.98 1.72
C ILE A 111 12.92 7.82 1.57
N PHE A 112 13.06 7.03 0.51
CA PHE A 112 12.19 5.87 0.31
C PHE A 112 12.43 4.78 1.34
N ASP A 113 13.68 4.51 1.70
CA ASP A 113 14.04 3.56 2.75
C ASP A 113 13.38 3.94 4.09
N CYS A 114 13.35 5.23 4.44
CA CYS A 114 12.72 5.70 5.67
C CYS A 114 11.20 5.72 5.63
N TRP A 115 10.62 6.37 4.61
CA TRP A 115 9.19 6.63 4.57
C TRP A 115 8.40 5.54 3.84
N LEU A 116 8.84 5.16 2.64
CA LEU A 116 8.10 4.23 1.79
C LEU A 116 8.33 2.78 2.19
N TYR A 117 9.58 2.32 2.32
CA TYR A 117 9.92 0.93 2.62
C TYR A 117 10.02 0.67 4.12
N GLN A 118 10.25 1.71 4.93
CA GLN A 118 10.40 1.63 6.39
C GLN A 118 11.47 0.61 6.84
N ASN A 119 12.53 0.46 6.04
CA ASN A 119 13.67 -0.43 6.35
C ASN A 119 14.80 0.30 7.12
N LYS A 120 14.73 1.63 7.20
CA LYS A 120 15.61 2.52 7.97
C LYS A 120 14.77 3.55 8.72
N SER A 121 15.30 4.12 9.80
CA SER A 121 14.66 5.26 10.47
C SER A 121 15.33 6.58 10.06
N TRP A 122 14.58 7.68 10.06
CA TRP A 122 15.16 9.03 9.93
C TRP A 122 16.26 9.27 10.97
N SER A 123 16.09 8.70 12.16
CA SER A 123 17.05 8.77 13.25
C SER A 123 18.41 8.14 12.94
N ASP A 124 18.44 7.07 12.14
CA ASP A 124 19.65 6.30 11.81
C ASP A 124 20.45 6.89 10.64
N LEU A 125 19.78 7.59 9.72
CA LEU A 125 20.43 8.14 8.52
C LEU A 125 21.38 9.30 8.82
N VAL A 126 21.09 10.08 9.87
CA VAL A 126 21.87 11.26 10.23
C VAL A 126 22.91 10.88 11.27
N SER A 127 24.07 10.43 10.81
CA SER A 127 25.29 10.46 11.62
C SER A 127 25.67 11.92 11.82
N ILE A 128 25.22 12.54 12.91
CA ILE A 128 25.71 13.86 13.30
C ILE A 128 27.22 13.71 13.43
N SER A 129 27.99 14.33 12.53
CA SER A 129 29.44 14.42 12.73
C SER A 129 29.65 15.21 14.02
N GLU A 130 30.08 14.55 15.08
CA GLU A 130 30.60 15.18 16.28
C GLU A 130 31.94 15.87 15.93
N ASN A 131 31.88 16.97 15.19
CA ASN A 131 33.02 17.86 15.06
C ASN A 131 32.92 18.91 16.16
N LYS A 132 33.80 18.71 17.14
CA LYS A 132 34.17 19.64 18.20
C LYS A 132 34.45 21.04 17.63
N ASN A 133 34.04 22.05 18.41
CA ASN A 133 34.34 23.49 18.32
C ASN A 133 33.47 24.28 17.31
N ASP A 134 32.46 25.02 17.79
CA ASP A 134 32.67 26.37 18.32
C ASP A 134 31.42 26.93 19.02
N ASN A 135 31.69 27.81 20.00
CA ASN A 135 30.73 28.43 20.90
C ASN A 135 29.65 29.25 20.18
N HIS A 136 28.35 29.00 20.45
CA HIS A 136 27.36 30.08 20.55
C HIS A 136 26.20 29.75 21.51
N LYS A 137 26.44 30.19 22.74
CA LYS A 137 25.60 30.58 23.88
C LYS A 137 24.09 30.90 23.64
N ILE A 138 23.22 30.13 24.33
CA ILE A 138 21.99 30.50 25.10
C ILE A 138 20.75 30.92 24.26
N ILE A 139 19.52 30.38 24.43
CA ILE A 139 18.65 30.37 25.62
C ILE A 139 17.85 29.05 25.71
N SER A 140 18.19 28.22 26.70
CA SER A 140 17.33 27.16 27.23
C SER A 140 16.80 27.64 28.58
N SER A 141 15.53 28.06 28.60
CA SER A 141 14.82 28.39 29.83
C SER A 141 14.68 27.12 30.67
N SER A 142 15.51 27.07 31.71
CA SER A 142 15.54 26.06 32.75
C SER A 142 14.70 26.56 33.91
N THR A 143 13.79 25.73 34.44
CA THR A 143 13.44 25.77 35.86
C THR A 143 13.42 24.34 36.38
N ASN A 144 14.54 23.94 37.00
CA ASN A 144 14.66 22.84 37.94
C ASN A 144 14.19 23.28 39.33
N LEU A 145 13.76 22.34 40.17
CA LEU A 145 13.90 22.28 41.65
C LEU A 145 13.39 20.87 42.08
N ILE A 146 14.21 19.81 42.23
CA ILE A 146 15.18 19.40 43.28
C ILE A 146 14.56 18.88 44.60
N SER A 147 14.59 17.54 44.76
CA SER A 147 14.93 16.71 45.96
C SER A 147 13.97 16.70 47.19
N LYS A 148 13.85 15.69 48.06
CA LYS A 148 14.68 14.53 48.46
C LYS A 148 13.86 13.67 49.46
N ALA A 149 13.87 12.34 49.39
CA ALA A 149 13.86 11.45 50.57
C ALA A 149 14.10 9.98 50.15
N LYS A 150 15.00 9.33 50.89
CA LYS A 150 15.57 7.99 50.68
C LYS A 150 14.93 7.03 51.68
N ARG A 151 14.41 5.87 51.26
CA ARG A 151 14.40 4.60 52.03
C ARG A 151 14.42 3.41 51.06
N SER A 152 15.00 2.33 51.54
CA SER A 152 15.72 1.27 50.85
C SER A 152 14.94 -0.03 50.66
N ASN A 153 15.39 -0.78 49.65
CA ASN A 153 15.46 -2.24 49.51
C ASN A 153 14.30 -3.04 48.85
N ASP A 154 14.74 -3.73 47.79
CA ASP A 154 14.44 -5.09 47.32
C ASP A 154 13.28 -5.37 46.35
N ASP A 155 13.73 -5.70 45.13
CA ASP A 155 13.29 -6.72 44.16
C ASP A 155 12.04 -6.58 43.26
N PHE A 156 12.33 -6.86 41.97
CA PHE A 156 11.48 -7.29 40.86
C PHE A 156 10.62 -6.25 40.10
N ASP A 157 11.21 -5.76 38.99
CA ASP A 157 10.52 -5.05 37.90
C ASP A 157 9.61 -6.00 37.10
N ASP A 158 8.34 -5.63 36.93
CA ASP A 158 7.64 -5.44 35.64
C ASP A 158 6.11 -5.52 35.82
N ILE A 159 5.45 -4.37 36.01
CA ILE A 159 4.01 -4.21 35.75
C ILE A 159 3.78 -2.86 35.04
N MET A 160 3.62 -2.96 33.71
CA MET A 160 2.49 -2.47 32.91
C MET A 160 1.99 -1.04 33.18
N MET A 161 2.07 -0.17 32.16
CA MET A 161 1.08 0.90 31.96
C MET A 161 0.61 0.93 30.50
N SER A 162 -0.61 0.45 30.33
CA SER A 162 -1.45 0.52 29.16
C SER A 162 -1.59 1.95 28.65
N ASN A 163 -1.47 2.15 27.34
CA ASN A 163 -2.24 3.17 26.66
C ASN A 163 -2.87 2.57 25.41
N ASP A 164 -4.10 2.11 25.60
CA ASP A 164 -4.96 1.49 24.61
C ASP A 164 -5.49 2.57 23.65
N GLN A 165 -4.63 3.05 22.75
CA GLN A 165 -5.10 3.77 21.57
C GLN A 165 -5.65 2.74 20.60
N LYS A 166 -6.97 2.59 20.63
CA LYS A 166 -7.77 1.75 19.75
C LYS A 166 -7.63 2.25 18.30
N ILE A 167 -6.52 1.92 17.64
CA ILE A 167 -6.29 2.13 16.22
C ILE A 167 -7.41 1.37 15.50
N LYS A 168 -8.32 2.10 14.86
CA LYS A 168 -9.37 1.50 14.02
C LYS A 168 -8.70 0.87 12.81
N LYS A 169 -8.36 -0.41 12.91
CA LYS A 169 -7.76 -1.24 11.86
C LYS A 169 -8.71 -1.44 10.68
N ASN A 170 -8.88 -0.43 9.83
CA ASN A 170 -9.47 -0.61 8.49
C ASN A 170 -8.44 -1.26 7.56
N THR A 171 -8.25 -2.57 7.75
CA THR A 171 -7.12 -3.36 7.22
C THR A 171 -7.45 -4.20 5.98
N ARG A 172 -8.55 -3.91 5.25
CA ARG A 172 -8.98 -4.74 4.11
C ARG A 172 -8.93 -3.96 2.78
N MET A 173 -7.77 -4.02 2.13
CA MET A 173 -7.54 -3.50 0.77
C MET A 173 -8.53 -4.12 -0.24
N PRO A 174 -9.37 -3.34 -0.94
CA PRO A 174 -10.31 -3.85 -1.94
C PRO A 174 -9.57 -4.32 -3.21
N TYR A 175 -10.09 -5.33 -3.90
CA TYR A 175 -9.52 -5.79 -5.17
C TYR A 175 -9.88 -4.84 -6.30
N SER A 176 -8.86 -4.42 -7.05
CA SER A 176 -9.06 -3.66 -8.29
C SER A 176 -9.57 -4.57 -9.41
N HIS A 177 -10.27 -3.99 -10.38
CA HIS A 177 -10.74 -4.73 -11.54
C HIS A 177 -9.59 -5.34 -12.35
N LYS A 178 -8.44 -4.65 -12.43
CA LYS A 178 -7.22 -5.16 -13.07
C LYS A 178 -6.70 -6.43 -12.38
N GLU A 179 -6.69 -6.47 -11.06
CA GLU A 179 -6.31 -7.68 -10.31
C GLU A 179 -7.29 -8.84 -10.57
N GLU A 180 -8.60 -8.57 -10.61
CA GLU A 180 -9.60 -9.59 -10.94
C GLU A 180 -9.39 -10.12 -12.36
N ILE A 181 -9.11 -9.25 -13.33
CA ILE A 181 -8.76 -9.63 -14.70
C ILE A 181 -7.51 -10.52 -14.70
N SER A 182 -6.45 -10.14 -13.99
CA SER A 182 -5.22 -10.94 -13.91
C SER A 182 -5.47 -12.34 -13.33
N ILE A 183 -6.31 -12.45 -12.30
CA ILE A 183 -6.71 -13.74 -11.71
C ILE A 183 -7.40 -14.60 -12.77
N VAL A 184 -8.43 -14.06 -13.44
CA VAL A 184 -9.22 -14.82 -14.42
C VAL A 184 -8.37 -15.21 -15.62
N LYS A 185 -7.56 -14.30 -16.16
CA LYS A 185 -6.63 -14.59 -17.26
C LYS A 185 -5.65 -15.70 -16.91
N TYR A 186 -5.10 -15.68 -15.69
CA TYR A 186 -4.15 -16.70 -15.27
C TYR A 186 -4.82 -18.09 -15.18
N ILE A 187 -6.05 -18.16 -14.65
CA ILE A 187 -6.80 -19.42 -14.54
C ILE A 187 -7.05 -20.03 -15.92
N ILE A 188 -7.44 -19.21 -16.89
CA ILE A 188 -7.72 -19.66 -18.26
C ILE A 188 -6.43 -20.09 -18.97
N LYS A 189 -5.40 -19.24 -18.92
CA LYS A 189 -4.11 -19.49 -19.58
C LYS A 189 -3.50 -20.82 -19.15
N ASN A 190 -3.62 -21.16 -17.86
CA ASN A 190 -3.02 -22.36 -17.29
C ASN A 190 -4.01 -23.52 -17.09
N ASN A 191 -5.22 -23.46 -17.66
CA ASN A 191 -6.25 -24.50 -17.58
C ASN A 191 -6.67 -24.89 -16.16
N TYR A 192 -6.62 -23.93 -15.24
CA TYR A 192 -6.92 -24.19 -13.84
C TYR A 192 -8.39 -23.98 -13.46
N ALA A 193 -9.30 -23.80 -14.43
CA ALA A 193 -10.73 -23.64 -14.13
C ALA A 193 -11.25 -24.76 -13.22
N PHE A 194 -10.75 -25.98 -13.39
CA PHE A 194 -11.14 -27.13 -12.57
C PHE A 194 -10.37 -27.32 -11.25
N ASN A 195 -9.43 -26.42 -10.97
CA ASN A 195 -8.52 -26.46 -9.83
C ASN A 195 -8.75 -25.27 -8.88
N VAL A 196 -9.76 -24.44 -9.15
CA VAL A 196 -10.11 -23.24 -8.34
C VAL A 196 -10.44 -23.55 -6.88
N THR A 197 -10.86 -24.78 -6.57
CA THR A 197 -11.09 -25.25 -5.18
C THR A 197 -9.79 -25.66 -4.46
N GLY A 198 -8.79 -26.14 -5.21
CA GLY A 198 -7.50 -26.59 -4.68
C GLY A 198 -6.59 -25.43 -4.28
N VAL A 199 -5.71 -25.65 -3.29
CA VAL A 199 -4.80 -24.61 -2.76
C VAL A 199 -3.56 -24.41 -3.65
N THR A 200 -3.10 -25.46 -4.31
CA THR A 200 -1.83 -25.50 -5.05
C THR A 200 -1.76 -24.46 -6.17
N MET A 201 -2.86 -24.26 -6.91
CA MET A 201 -2.94 -23.23 -7.95
C MET A 201 -2.73 -21.83 -7.36
N TRP A 202 -3.43 -21.49 -6.27
CA TRP A 202 -3.38 -20.15 -5.69
C TRP A 202 -1.99 -19.81 -5.14
N GLN A 203 -1.33 -20.78 -4.51
CA GLN A 203 0.06 -20.62 -4.06
C GLN A 203 1.02 -20.42 -5.24
N LYS A 204 0.75 -21.08 -6.37
CA LYS A 204 1.51 -20.84 -7.60
C LYS A 204 1.27 -19.43 -8.14
N MET A 205 0.02 -18.94 -8.15
CA MET A 205 -0.31 -17.58 -8.58
C MET A 205 0.39 -16.51 -7.74
N GLU A 206 0.51 -16.73 -6.44
CA GLU A 206 1.24 -15.82 -5.54
C GLU A 206 2.74 -15.81 -5.85
N ARG A 207 3.36 -16.98 -6.03
CA ARG A 207 4.77 -17.09 -6.46
C ARG A 207 5.02 -16.43 -7.81
N ASP A 208 4.09 -16.59 -8.74
CA ASP A 208 4.14 -16.00 -10.08
C ASP A 208 3.73 -14.50 -10.05
N ARG A 209 3.46 -13.92 -8.87
CA ARG A 209 3.10 -12.52 -8.63
C ARG A 209 1.94 -12.01 -9.52
N VAL A 210 0.94 -12.87 -9.77
CA VAL A 210 -0.24 -12.54 -10.60
C VAL A 210 -0.94 -11.27 -10.11
N CYS A 211 -1.06 -11.13 -8.80
CA CYS A 211 -1.41 -9.89 -8.13
C CYS A 211 -0.24 -9.53 -7.21
N LYS A 212 0.51 -8.48 -7.58
CA LYS A 212 1.81 -8.12 -6.97
C LYS A 212 1.79 -8.07 -5.44
N TYR A 213 0.67 -7.68 -4.83
CA TYR A 213 0.52 -7.46 -3.39
C TYR A 213 -0.59 -8.31 -2.75
N ARG A 214 -0.95 -9.46 -3.35
CA ARG A 214 -2.02 -10.32 -2.79
C ARG A 214 -1.48 -11.67 -2.39
N THR A 215 -1.88 -12.12 -1.22
CA THR A 215 -1.62 -13.50 -0.81
C THR A 215 -2.52 -14.47 -1.55
N TRP A 216 -2.10 -15.73 -1.63
CA TRP A 216 -2.91 -16.79 -2.22
C TRP A 216 -4.26 -16.96 -1.52
N GLN A 217 -4.33 -16.80 -0.18
CA GLN A 217 -5.60 -16.87 0.57
C GLN A 217 -6.54 -15.75 0.14
N SER A 218 -6.00 -14.53 0.00
CA SER A 218 -6.75 -13.36 -0.41
C SER A 218 -7.31 -13.54 -1.82
N MET A 219 -6.48 -14.00 -2.77
CA MET A 219 -6.90 -14.18 -4.17
C MET A 219 -7.98 -15.26 -4.28
N LYS A 220 -7.81 -16.39 -3.58
CA LYS A 220 -8.81 -17.45 -3.50
C LYS A 220 -10.12 -16.92 -2.93
N GLN A 221 -10.07 -16.19 -1.82
CA GLN A 221 -11.26 -15.64 -1.19
C GLN A 221 -11.97 -14.64 -2.11
N ARG A 222 -11.24 -13.75 -2.79
CA ARG A 222 -11.82 -12.81 -3.75
C ARG A 222 -12.52 -13.55 -4.88
N TYR A 223 -11.87 -14.57 -5.42
CA TYR A 223 -12.44 -15.35 -6.50
C TYR A 223 -13.74 -16.02 -6.09
N VAL A 224 -13.74 -16.70 -4.94
CA VAL A 224 -14.91 -17.43 -4.44
C VAL A 224 -16.06 -16.50 -4.05
N LYS A 225 -15.78 -15.36 -3.41
CA LYS A 225 -16.83 -14.47 -2.86
C LYS A 225 -17.35 -13.42 -3.84
N HIS A 226 -16.59 -13.07 -4.88
CA HIS A 226 -16.96 -11.97 -5.77
C HIS A 226 -16.90 -12.40 -7.25
N ILE A 227 -15.72 -12.80 -7.73
CA ILE A 227 -15.52 -13.12 -9.16
C ILE A 227 -16.44 -14.27 -9.61
N LYS A 228 -16.61 -15.29 -8.78
CA LYS A 228 -17.51 -16.42 -9.03
C LYS A 228 -18.95 -15.98 -9.32
N PHE A 229 -19.49 -15.08 -8.50
CA PHE A 229 -20.87 -14.61 -8.65
C PHE A 229 -21.02 -13.74 -9.88
N ASP A 230 -20.02 -12.89 -10.15
CA ASP A 230 -19.96 -12.04 -11.34
C ASP A 230 -19.90 -12.88 -12.63
N LEU A 231 -19.13 -13.97 -12.66
CA LEU A 231 -19.10 -14.89 -13.81
C LEU A 231 -20.44 -15.61 -14.04
N ASN A 232 -21.26 -15.77 -12.99
CA ASN A 232 -22.56 -16.42 -13.07
C ASN A 232 -23.72 -15.46 -13.40
N SER A 233 -23.51 -14.14 -13.33
CA SER A 233 -24.58 -13.12 -13.41
C SER A 233 -25.15 -12.87 -14.82
N GLY A 234 -24.68 -13.59 -15.85
CA GLY A 234 -25.09 -13.39 -17.25
C GLY A 234 -24.39 -12.21 -17.92
N ASN A 235 -24.31 -11.06 -17.25
CA ASN A 235 -23.58 -9.85 -17.70
C ASN A 235 -22.31 -9.62 -16.85
N HIS A 236 -21.32 -10.48 -17.03
CA HIS A 236 -20.07 -10.38 -16.28
C HIS A 236 -19.19 -9.21 -16.73
N ARG A 237 -18.36 -8.70 -15.83
CA ARG A 237 -17.49 -7.53 -16.09
C ARG A 237 -16.18 -7.84 -16.84
N PHE A 238 -15.99 -9.06 -17.34
CA PHE A 238 -14.75 -9.49 -18.03
C PHE A 238 -14.93 -9.52 -19.56
N PRO A 239 -14.61 -8.43 -20.30
CA PRO A 239 -14.92 -8.34 -21.73
C PRO A 239 -14.08 -9.28 -22.63
N PHE A 240 -12.98 -9.82 -22.11
CA PHE A 240 -12.07 -10.70 -22.86
C PHE A 240 -12.49 -12.17 -22.85
N LEU A 241 -13.54 -12.54 -22.10
CA LEU A 241 -13.98 -13.93 -22.00
C LEU A 241 -14.79 -14.33 -23.23
N SER A 242 -14.33 -15.37 -23.92
CA SER A 242 -15.15 -16.05 -24.91
C SER A 242 -16.30 -16.83 -24.22
N PRO A 243 -17.41 -17.10 -24.94
CA PRO A 243 -18.50 -17.92 -24.41
C PRO A 243 -18.04 -19.30 -23.92
N GLU A 244 -17.01 -19.88 -24.55
CA GLU A 244 -16.45 -21.18 -24.20
C GLU A 244 -15.63 -21.14 -22.90
N GLU A 245 -14.77 -20.14 -22.74
CA GLU A 245 -13.99 -19.94 -21.50
C GLU A 245 -14.91 -19.65 -20.32
N LEU A 246 -15.98 -18.86 -20.54
CA LEU A 246 -16.98 -18.60 -19.52
C LEU A 246 -17.70 -19.88 -19.10
N LYS A 247 -18.09 -20.73 -20.07
CA LYS A 247 -18.70 -22.04 -19.80
C LYS A 247 -17.75 -22.92 -18.99
N LEU A 248 -16.47 -22.93 -19.35
CA LEU A 248 -15.43 -23.71 -18.66
C LEU A 248 -15.22 -23.24 -17.22
N LEU A 249 -15.12 -21.92 -16.97
CA LEU A 249 -15.04 -21.37 -15.62
C LEU A 249 -16.27 -21.73 -14.78
N ARG A 250 -17.46 -21.65 -15.36
CA ARG A 250 -18.73 -22.04 -14.69
C ARG A 250 -18.76 -23.53 -14.34
N LEU A 251 -18.29 -24.40 -15.23
CA LEU A 251 -18.18 -25.84 -14.98
C LEU A 251 -17.18 -26.14 -13.87
N GLY A 252 -16.03 -25.46 -13.88
CA GLY A 252 -15.02 -25.54 -12.84
C GLY A 252 -15.51 -25.15 -11.44
N LEU A 253 -16.55 -24.32 -11.35
CA LEU A 253 -17.18 -23.86 -10.11
C LEU A 253 -18.26 -24.80 -9.56
N ASN A 254 -18.77 -25.74 -10.37
CA ASN A 254 -19.83 -26.70 -10.02
C ASN A 254 -19.29 -28.13 -9.75
N ILE A 255 -17.98 -28.26 -9.53
CA ILE A 255 -17.25 -29.54 -9.44
C ILE A 255 -17.73 -30.48 -8.34
N GLU A 256 -18.33 -29.98 -7.26
CA GLU A 256 -18.87 -30.83 -6.19
C GLU A 256 -19.94 -31.80 -6.68
N LYS A 257 -20.49 -31.60 -7.89
CA LYS A 257 -21.51 -32.44 -8.52
C LYS A 257 -21.01 -33.31 -9.69
N ILE A 258 -19.72 -33.22 -10.06
CA ILE A 258 -19.18 -33.89 -11.26
C ILE A 258 -18.17 -34.97 -10.87
N ASP A 259 -18.41 -36.19 -11.37
CA ASP A 259 -17.54 -37.34 -11.15
C ASP A 259 -16.12 -37.15 -11.75
N LYS A 260 -15.12 -37.77 -11.12
CA LYS A 260 -13.69 -37.57 -11.41
C LYS A 260 -13.32 -37.97 -12.84
N GLU A 261 -13.91 -39.04 -13.38
CA GLU A 261 -13.67 -39.49 -14.76
C GLU A 261 -14.20 -38.49 -15.79
N LYS A 262 -15.39 -37.91 -15.55
CA LYS A 262 -15.96 -36.86 -16.41
C LYS A 262 -15.13 -35.58 -16.38
N LYS A 263 -14.51 -35.25 -15.24
CA LYS A 263 -13.60 -34.10 -15.09
C LYS A 263 -12.35 -34.26 -15.97
N ASP A 264 -11.72 -35.43 -15.94
CA ASP A 264 -10.49 -35.68 -16.69
C ASP A 264 -10.74 -35.81 -18.21
N ALA A 265 -11.88 -36.39 -18.59
CA ALA A 265 -12.34 -36.39 -19.99
C ALA A 265 -12.60 -34.98 -20.54
N MET A 266 -13.23 -34.10 -19.74
CA MET A 266 -13.52 -32.72 -20.14
C MET A 266 -12.25 -31.86 -20.22
N LYS A 267 -11.28 -32.08 -19.31
CA LYS A 267 -9.95 -31.45 -19.40
C LYS A 267 -9.22 -31.84 -20.68
N SER A 268 -9.26 -33.12 -21.05
CA SER A 268 -8.55 -33.65 -22.22
C SER A 268 -9.12 -33.10 -23.53
N ARG A 269 -10.45 -33.10 -23.69
CA ARG A 269 -11.13 -32.52 -24.86
C ARG A 269 -10.83 -31.04 -25.07
N PHE A 270 -10.76 -30.28 -23.98
CA PHE A 270 -10.43 -28.86 -24.06
C PHE A 270 -8.96 -28.60 -24.43
N LEU A 271 -8.05 -29.47 -23.95
CA LEU A 271 -6.64 -29.40 -24.33
C LEU A 271 -6.47 -29.64 -25.84
N GLU A 272 -7.19 -30.62 -26.39
CA GLU A 272 -7.18 -30.96 -27.81
C GLU A 272 -7.75 -29.82 -28.70
N GLN A 273 -8.88 -29.21 -28.31
CA GLN A 273 -9.47 -28.09 -29.05
C GLN A 273 -8.52 -26.88 -29.14
N ARG A 274 -7.84 -26.54 -28.04
CA ARG A 274 -6.90 -25.41 -28.03
C ARG A 274 -5.65 -25.66 -28.88
N MET A 275 -5.18 -26.91 -28.94
CA MET A 275 -4.05 -27.27 -29.82
C MET A 275 -4.44 -27.11 -31.30
N HIS A 276 -5.67 -27.48 -31.66
CA HIS A 276 -6.20 -27.28 -33.01
C HIS A 276 -6.37 -25.80 -33.40
N ASP A 277 -6.81 -24.94 -32.47
CA ASP A 277 -6.95 -23.51 -32.74
C ASP A 277 -5.59 -22.80 -32.88
N SER A 278 -4.57 -23.21 -32.13
CA SER A 278 -3.22 -22.62 -32.26
C SER A 278 -2.50 -22.99 -33.56
N ASP A 279 -2.80 -24.17 -34.12
CA ASP A 279 -2.25 -24.62 -35.40
C ASP A 279 -2.97 -23.94 -36.59
N SER A 280 -4.21 -23.49 -36.40
CA SER A 280 -5.01 -22.82 -37.43
C SER A 280 -4.65 -21.34 -37.61
N ASP A 281 -4.13 -20.68 -36.57
CA ASP A 281 -3.66 -19.28 -36.62
C ASP A 281 -2.20 -19.14 -37.14
N SER A 282 -1.52 -20.25 -37.40
CA SER A 282 -0.12 -20.26 -37.87
C SER A 282 0.04 -20.62 -39.36
N SER A 283 -1.06 -20.67 -40.13
CA SER A 283 -1.07 -20.94 -41.58
C SER A 283 -1.40 -19.71 -42.42
#